data_AF-A0A960QIJ8-F1
#
_entry.id   AF-A0A960QIJ8-F1
#
_cell.length_a   1.000
_cell.length_b   1.000
_cell.length_c   1.000
_cell.angle_alpha   90.00
_cell.angle_beta   90.00
_cell.angle_gamma   90.00
#
_symmetry.space_group_name_H-M   'P 1'
#
loop_
_entity.id
_entity.type
_entity.pdbx_description
1 polymer ?
#
loop_
_entity_poly.entity_id
_entity_poly.type
_entity_poly.pdbx_seq_one_letter_code
_entity_poly.pdbx_strand_id
1 'polypeptide(L)'
;MAKRFRNCIGPQVRKLRMAKGWTQEQLSARLQLAGLHSIDRVGVAKIESQIRSAYDYEVALIASVFAVDSGKLFPGIEELQVRLDNLIEGSLD
;
A
#
# COMPACT_ATOMS: atom_id res chain seq x y z
N MET A 1 -1.17 6.71 -21.44
CA MET A 1 -1.89 6.56 -20.17
C MET A 1 -0.89 6.79 -19.04
N ALA A 2 -1.18 7.64 -18.05
CA ALA A 2 -0.21 7.91 -16.99
C ALA A 2 -0.09 6.70 -16.06
N LYS A 3 0.79 5.76 -16.41
CA LYS A 3 1.35 4.75 -15.50
C LYS A 3 1.82 5.54 -14.29
N ARG A 4 1.36 5.14 -13.10
CA ARG A 4 1.72 5.78 -11.84
C ARG A 4 2.06 4.68 -10.88
N PHE A 5 3.33 4.30 -10.90
CA PHE A 5 3.96 3.43 -9.93
C PHE A 5 4.49 4.31 -8.79
N ARG A 6 3.67 4.57 -7.76
CA ARG A 6 3.84 5.70 -6.84
C ARG A 6 4.11 5.31 -5.39
N ASN A 7 4.07 4.02 -5.08
CA ASN A 7 4.48 3.47 -3.80
C ASN A 7 5.04 2.05 -4.01
N CYS A 8 5.87 1.56 -3.10
CA CYS A 8 6.43 0.21 -3.14
C CYS A 8 5.67 -0.81 -2.28
N ILE A 9 4.77 -0.37 -1.40
CA ILE A 9 4.10 -1.24 -0.40
C ILE A 9 2.82 -1.92 -0.91
N GLY A 10 2.21 -1.38 -1.98
CA GLY A 10 0.90 -1.80 -2.49
C GLY A 10 0.73 -3.30 -2.70
N PRO A 11 1.69 -4.00 -3.34
CA PRO A 11 1.63 -5.44 -3.53
C PRO A 11 1.57 -6.21 -2.21
N GLN A 12 2.35 -5.78 -1.21
CA GLN A 12 2.44 -6.42 0.08
C GLN A 12 1.20 -6.14 0.95
N VAL A 13 0.65 -4.92 0.88
CA VAL A 13 -0.66 -4.57 1.48
C VAL A 13 -1.77 -5.47 0.92
N ARG A 14 -1.82 -5.64 -0.41
CA ARG A 14 -2.78 -6.53 -1.07
C ARG A 14 -2.62 -7.98 -0.61
N LYS A 15 -1.38 -8.47 -0.54
CA LYS A 15 -1.07 -9.83 -0.09
C LYS A 15 -1.55 -10.08 1.33
N LEU A 16 -1.26 -9.18 2.26
CA LEU A 16 -1.71 -9.27 3.66
C LEU A 16 -3.24 -9.22 3.76
N ARG A 17 -3.88 -8.32 3.01
CA ARG A 17 -5.35 -8.23 2.95
C ARG A 17 -5.98 -9.54 2.49
N MET A 18 -5.47 -10.11 1.40
CA MET A 18 -5.97 -11.38 0.85
C MET A 18 -5.72 -12.54 1.81
N ALA A 19 -4.57 -12.59 2.49
CA ALA A 19 -4.27 -13.62 3.49
C ALA A 19 -5.22 -13.58 4.70
N LYS A 20 -5.76 -12.40 5.04
CA LYS A 20 -6.79 -12.25 6.07
C LYS A 20 -8.23 -12.50 5.56
N GLY A 21 -8.40 -12.75 4.25
CA GLY A 21 -9.72 -12.91 3.63
C GLY A 21 -10.54 -11.61 3.55
N TRP A 22 -9.90 -10.45 3.59
CA TRP A 22 -10.60 -9.16 3.61
C TRP A 22 -10.85 -8.60 2.21
N THR A 23 -12.01 -7.99 2.01
CA THR A 23 -12.28 -7.11 0.86
C THR A 23 -11.57 -5.76 1.03
N GLN A 24 -11.43 -4.98 -0.05
CA GLN A 24 -10.87 -3.62 0.05
C GLN A 24 -11.73 -2.71 0.94
N GLU A 25 -13.06 -2.89 0.91
CA GLU A 25 -14.01 -2.17 1.77
C GLU A 25 -13.79 -2.51 3.25
N GLN A 26 -13.55 -3.79 3.54
CA GLN A 26 -13.25 -4.25 4.89
C GLN A 26 -11.90 -3.70 5.40
N LEU A 27 -10.91 -3.53 4.52
CA LEU A 27 -9.65 -2.89 4.89
C LEU A 27 -9.84 -1.37 5.10
N SER A 28 -10.57 -0.67 4.24
CA SER A 28 -10.82 0.77 4.43
C SER A 28 -11.57 1.03 5.74
N ALA A 29 -12.59 0.23 6.07
CA ALA A 29 -13.31 0.36 7.35
C ALA A 29 -12.37 0.19 8.57
N ARG A 30 -11.44 -0.78 8.52
CA ARG A 30 -10.46 -0.98 9.61
C ARG A 30 -9.49 0.19 9.73
N LEU A 31 -9.02 0.73 8.60
CA LEU A 31 -8.13 1.88 8.57
C LEU A 31 -8.82 3.15 9.07
N GLN A 32 -10.10 3.36 8.73
CA GLN A 32 -10.91 4.44 9.27
C GLN A 32 -11.06 4.35 10.80
N LEU A 33 -11.32 3.16 11.33
CA LEU A 33 -11.38 2.90 12.77
C LEU A 33 -10.02 3.11 13.47
N ALA A 34 -8.92 2.93 12.74
CA ALA A 34 -7.56 3.20 13.22
C ALA A 34 -7.15 4.68 13.11
N GLY A 35 -8.04 5.58 12.66
CA GLY A 35 -7.80 7.02 12.58
C GLY A 35 -7.59 7.59 11.17
N LEU A 36 -7.53 6.75 10.11
CA LEU A 36 -7.49 7.22 8.72
C LEU A 36 -8.90 7.52 8.20
N HIS A 37 -9.60 8.47 8.81
CA HIS A 37 -11.03 8.70 8.58
C HIS A 37 -11.43 8.97 7.12
N SER A 38 -10.53 9.55 6.31
CA SER A 38 -10.80 9.89 4.92
C SER A 38 -10.47 8.79 3.91
N ILE A 39 -9.85 7.67 4.33
CA ILE A 39 -9.52 6.60 3.39
C ILE A 39 -10.75 5.76 3.07
N ASP A 40 -11.09 5.64 1.79
CA ASP A 40 -12.18 4.81 1.30
C ASP A 40 -11.64 3.58 0.55
N ARG A 41 -12.55 2.73 0.06
CA ARG A 41 -12.21 1.57 -0.76
C ARG A 41 -11.40 1.94 -1.99
N VAL A 42 -11.68 3.08 -2.64
CA VAL A 42 -10.94 3.56 -3.81
C VAL A 42 -9.51 3.95 -3.43
N GLY A 43 -9.34 4.60 -2.28
CA GLY A 43 -8.06 4.95 -1.70
C GLY A 43 -7.20 3.72 -1.42
N VAL A 44 -7.78 2.67 -0.82
CA VAL A 44 -7.13 1.36 -0.65
C VAL A 44 -6.77 0.76 -2.01
N ALA A 45 -7.70 0.74 -2.97
CA ALA A 45 -7.44 0.19 -4.30
C ALA A 45 -6.30 0.91 -5.02
N LYS A 46 -6.19 2.24 -4.88
CA LYS A 46 -5.08 3.04 -5.45
C LYS A 46 -3.74 2.79 -4.76
N ILE A 47 -3.72 2.48 -3.45
CA ILE A 47 -2.48 2.01 -2.79
C ILE A 47 -2.06 0.67 -3.37
N GLU A 48 -2.98 -0.31 -3.39
CA GLU A 48 -2.69 -1.69 -3.80
C GLU A 48 -2.25 -1.81 -5.26
N SER A 49 -2.84 -1.00 -6.14
CA SER A 49 -2.48 -0.90 -7.56
C SER A 49 -1.32 0.06 -7.82
N GLN A 50 -0.77 0.64 -6.76
CA GLN A 50 0.37 1.55 -6.78
C GLN A 50 0.12 2.89 -7.50
N ILE A 51 -1.12 3.16 -7.92
CA ILE A 51 -1.56 4.39 -8.63
C ILE A 51 -1.32 5.68 -7.83
N ARG A 52 -1.30 5.59 -6.50
CA ARG A 52 -0.99 6.72 -5.61
C ARG A 52 0.14 6.40 -4.63
N SER A 53 0.78 7.45 -4.12
CA SER A 53 1.71 7.32 -3.00
C SER A 53 0.99 6.96 -1.71
N ALA A 54 1.66 6.23 -0.84
CA ALA A 54 1.25 6.02 0.54
C ALA A 54 2.12 6.92 1.43
N TYR A 55 1.51 7.69 2.31
CA TYR A 55 2.24 8.53 3.25
C TYR A 55 2.78 7.70 4.41
N ASP A 56 3.82 8.19 5.08
CA ASP A 56 4.46 7.54 6.23
C ASP A 56 3.46 7.19 7.35
N TYR A 57 2.55 8.10 7.68
CA TYR A 57 1.49 7.88 8.66
C TYR A 57 0.48 6.80 8.21
N GLU A 58 0.24 6.67 6.91
CA GLU A 58 -0.59 5.58 6.37
C GLU A 58 0.16 4.25 6.51
N VAL A 59 1.46 4.21 6.23
CA VAL A 59 2.29 3.00 6.39
C VAL A 59 2.24 2.51 7.84
N ALA A 60 2.42 3.42 8.80
CA ALA A 60 2.38 3.09 10.23
C ALA A 60 1.02 2.50 10.65
N LEU A 61 -0.09 3.12 10.24
CA LEU A 61 -1.42 2.63 10.59
C LEU A 61 -1.82 1.36 9.83
N ILE A 62 -1.41 1.20 8.58
CA ILE A 62 -1.61 -0.05 7.83
C ILE A 62 -0.89 -1.21 8.52
N ALA A 63 0.36 -1.00 8.94
CA ALA A 63 1.15 -2.01 9.66
C ALA A 63 0.47 -2.41 10.98
N SER A 64 0.00 -1.41 11.75
CA SER A 64 -0.76 -1.61 12.98
C SER A 64 -2.06 -2.42 12.75
N VAL A 65 -2.86 -2.08 11.73
CA VAL A 65 -4.10 -2.81 11.38
C VAL A 65 -3.84 -4.27 11.00
N PHE A 66 -2.69 -4.56 10.37
CA PHE A 66 -2.29 -5.93 10.07
C PHE A 66 -1.59 -6.65 11.23
N ALA A 67 -1.29 -5.96 12.32
CA ALA A 67 -0.48 -6.44 13.44
C ALA A 67 0.90 -6.96 12.99
N VAL A 68 1.58 -6.17 12.15
CA VAL A 68 2.93 -6.46 11.66
C VAL A 68 3.83 -5.25 11.88
N ASP A 69 5.14 -5.49 11.89
CA ASP A 69 6.13 -4.41 11.81
C ASP A 69 6.01 -3.66 10.46
N SER A 70 6.25 -2.35 10.45
CA SER A 70 6.13 -1.53 9.24
C SER A 70 7.08 -1.97 8.13
N GLY A 71 8.25 -2.51 8.47
CA GLY A 71 9.20 -3.10 7.54
C GLY A 71 8.62 -4.27 6.74
N LYS A 72 7.61 -4.98 7.27
CA LYS A 72 6.91 -6.08 6.57
C LYS A 72 5.99 -5.59 5.45
N LEU A 73 5.78 -4.29 5.31
CA LEU A 73 5.04 -3.69 4.19
C LEU A 73 5.93 -3.41 2.98
N PHE A 74 7.24 -3.33 3.16
CA PHE A 74 8.19 -3.02 2.10
C PHE A 74 8.67 -4.28 1.39
N PRO A 75 9.00 -4.20 0.08
CA PRO A 75 9.72 -5.26 -0.60
C PRO A 75 11.16 -5.38 -0.06
N GLY A 76 11.86 -6.45 -0.43
CA GLY A 76 13.29 -6.57 -0.15
C GLY A 76 14.08 -5.45 -0.83
N ILE A 77 15.24 -5.09 -0.29
CA ILE A 77 16.07 -4.00 -0.82
C ILE A 77 16.51 -4.26 -2.27
N GLU A 78 16.88 -5.49 -2.61
CA GLU A 78 17.26 -5.87 -3.98
C GLU A 78 16.09 -5.67 -4.96
N GLU A 79 14.88 -6.11 -4.60
CA GLU A 79 13.68 -5.88 -5.41
C GLU A 79 13.38 -4.37 -5.53
N LEU A 80 13.54 -3.63 -4.44
CA LEU A 80 13.31 -2.18 -4.43
C LEU A 80 14.29 -1.46 -5.37
N GLN A 81 15.57 -1.87 -5.38
CA GLN A 81 16.59 -1.31 -6.27
C GLN A 81 16.26 -1.55 -7.74
N VAL A 82 15.80 -2.75 -8.10
CA VAL A 82 15.38 -3.06 -9.49
C VAL A 82 14.20 -2.19 -9.93
N ARG A 83 13.32 -1.81 -9.00
CA ARG A 83 12.09 -1.06 -9.28
C ARG A 83 12.25 0.45 -9.01
N LEU A 84 13.44 0.91 -8.61
CA LEU A 84 13.63 2.25 -8.09
C LEU A 84 13.38 3.33 -9.16
N ASP A 85 13.93 3.15 -10.36
CA ASP A 85 13.78 4.09 -11.46
C ASP A 85 12.30 4.26 -11.83
N ASN A 86 11.58 3.14 -11.94
CA ASN A 86 10.13 3.11 -12.14
C ASN A 86 9.36 3.89 -11.03
N LEU A 87 9.78 3.81 -9.76
CA LEU A 87 9.13 4.57 -8.67
C LEU A 87 9.40 6.07 -8.77
N ILE A 88 10.62 6.43 -9.16
CA ILE A 88 11.06 7.83 -9.30
C ILE A 88 10.33 8.49 -10.47
N GLU A 89 10.29 7.82 -11.61
CA GLU A 89 9.63 8.29 -12.83
C GLU A 89 8.10 8.16 -12.76
N GLY A 90 7.63 7.27 -11.89
CA GLY A 90 6.24 6.86 -11.81
C GLY A 90 5.81 5.96 -12.98
N SER A 91 6.73 5.50 -13.81
CA SER A 91 6.49 4.57 -14.92
C SER A 91 6.46 3.12 -14.41
N LEU A 92 5.92 2.25 -15.24
CA LEU A 92 6.26 0.83 -15.26
C LEU A 92 6.89 0.71 -16.65
N ASP A 93 7.97 -0.04 -16.83
CA ASP A 93 8.38 -0.41 -18.19
C ASP A 93 7.26 -1.19 -18.91
#